data_AF-A0A7V8YXP4-F1
#
_entry.id   AF-A0A7V8YXP4-F1
#
_cell.length_a   1.000
_cell.length_b   1.000
_cell.length_c   1.000
_cell.angle_alpha   90.00
_cell.angle_beta   90.00
_cell.angle_gamma   90.00
#
_symmetry.space_group_name_H-M   'P 1'
#
loop_
_entity.id
_entity.type
_entity.pdbx_description
1 polymer ?
#
loop_
_entity_poly.entity_id
_entity_poly.type
_entity_poly.pdbx_seq_one_letter_code
_entity_poly.pdbx_strand_id
1 'polypeptide(L)' 'MEEKYARNEAAGQDVAAVYAGLGEKDKAFEWLEKDFQTRSGNLATIRWQIPYESLRDDPRFKDLLKRMNLPE' A
#
# COMPACT_ATOMS: atom_id res chain seq x y z
N MET A 1 16.61 17.56 9.31
CA MET A 1 15.45 16.72 9.70
C MET A 1 14.25 16.96 8.77
N GLU A 2 14.12 18.17 8.20
CA GLU A 2 13.03 18.56 7.31
C GLU A 2 13.14 18.05 5.86
N GLU A 3 14.35 17.75 5.39
CA GLU A 3 14.58 17.32 4.00
C GLU A 3 14.02 15.91 3.68
N LYS A 4 13.71 15.09 4.71
CA LYS A 4 13.13 13.75 4.54
C LYS A 4 11.63 13.77 4.21
N TYR A 5 10.93 14.88 4.42
CA TYR A 5 9.49 14.98 4.17
C TYR A 5 9.15 15.59 2.81
N ALA A 6 10.10 16.29 2.18
CA ALA A 6 9.89 16.92 0.86
C ALA A 6 9.77 15.92 -0.30
N ARG A 7 10.07 14.63 -0.06
CA ARG A 7 9.89 13.53 -1.03
C ARG A 7 8.64 12.69 -0.80
N ASN A 8 7.80 13.06 0.17
CA ASN A 8 6.46 12.49 0.34
C ASN A 8 5.48 13.32 -0.50
N GLU A 9 5.55 13.17 -1.83
CA GLU A 9 4.28 13.18 -2.58
C GLU A 9 3.41 12.12 -1.91
N ALA A 10 2.16 12.46 -1.54
CA ALA A 10 1.26 11.56 -0.82
C ALA A 10 1.35 10.15 -1.44
N ALA A 11 1.97 9.21 -0.71
CA ALA A 11 2.30 7.92 -1.28
C ALA A 11 0.98 7.25 -1.69
N GLY A 12 0.95 6.54 -2.83
CA GLY A 12 -0.27 5.84 -3.24
C GLY A 12 -0.82 4.95 -2.13
N GLN A 13 0.07 4.46 -1.25
CA GLN A 13 -0.24 3.91 0.06
C GLN A 13 -1.28 4.71 0.87
N ASP A 14 -1.05 5.99 1.19
CA ASP A 14 -1.92 6.76 2.09
C ASP A 14 -3.35 6.88 1.53
N VAL A 15 -3.47 7.02 0.20
CA VAL A 15 -4.76 7.03 -0.49
C VAL A 15 -5.41 5.64 -0.45
N ALA A 16 -4.61 4.58 -0.67
CA ALA A 16 -5.09 3.21 -0.56
C ALA A 16 -5.59 2.87 0.86
N ALA A 17 -4.98 3.42 1.90
CA ALA A 17 -5.39 3.21 3.29
C ALA A 17 -6.81 3.76 3.54
N VAL A 18 -7.14 4.92 2.98
CA VAL A 18 -8.49 5.50 3.08
C VAL A 18 -9.51 4.57 2.42
N TYR A 19 -9.26 4.14 1.18
CA TYR A 19 -10.18 3.23 0.48
C TYR A 19 -10.30 1.87 1.16
N ALA A 20 -9.21 1.33 1.71
CA ALA A 20 -9.21 0.07 2.44
C ALA A 20 -10.04 0.17 3.74
N GLY A 21 -9.93 1.30 4.46
CA GLY A 21 -10.74 1.60 5.65
C GLY A 21 -12.23 1.80 5.34
N LEU A 22 -12.56 2.28 4.13
CA LEU A 22 -13.94 2.37 3.62
C LEU A 22 -14.48 1.03 3.07
N GLY A 23 -13.67 -0.02 3.03
CA GLY A 23 -14.03 -1.31 2.44
C GLY A 23 -14.04 -1.32 0.90
N GLU A 24 -13.63 -0.23 0.25
CA GLU A 24 -13.51 -0.12 -1.20
C GLU A 24 -12.20 -0.76 -1.69
N LYS A 25 -12.13 -2.09 -1.59
CA LYS A 25 -10.91 -2.87 -1.85
C LYS A 25 -10.34 -2.66 -3.25
N ASP A 26 -11.18 -2.58 -4.27
CA ASP A 26 -10.73 -2.43 -5.67
C ASP A 26 -9.96 -1.11 -5.88
N LYS A 27 -10.47 0.00 -5.31
CA LYS A 27 -9.79 1.29 -5.36
C LYS A 27 -8.50 1.26 -4.54
N ALA A 28 -8.49 0.59 -3.38
CA ALA A 28 -7.29 0.43 -2.60
C ALA A 28 -6.17 -0.28 -3.40
N PHE A 29 -6.50 -1.38 -4.09
CA PHE A 29 -5.54 -2.09 -4.94
C PHE A 29 -5.06 -1.28 -6.14
N GLU A 30 -5.93 -0.47 -6.76
CA GLU A 30 -5.51 0.42 -7.86
C GLU A 30 -4.40 1.38 -7.41
N TRP A 31 -4.55 1.96 -6.21
CA TRP A 31 -3.56 2.86 -5.64
C TRP A 31 -2.29 2.14 -5.20
N LEU A 32 -2.40 0.94 -4.61
CA LEU A 32 -1.23 0.13 -4.25
C LEU A 32 -0.43 -0.31 -5.47
N GLU A 33 -1.09 -0.68 -6.57
CA GLU A 33 -0.43 -1.06 -7.83
C GLU A 33 0.29 0.12 -8.48
N LYS A 34 -0.31 1.31 -8.47
CA LYS A 34 0.36 2.55 -8.94
C LYS A 34 1.63 2.81 -8.13
N ASP A 35 1.55 2.70 -6.81
CA ASP A 35 2.68 2.92 -5.91
C ASP A 35 3.78 1.86 -6.11
N PHE A 36 3.38 0.63 -6.48
CA PHE A 36 4.31 -0.47 -6.75
C PHE A 36 5.08 -0.23 -8.05
N GLN A 37 4.40 0.26 -9.08
CA GLN A 37 5.00 0.59 -10.37
C GLN A 37 5.96 1.77 -10.29
N THR A 38 5.67 2.78 -9.45
CA THR A 38 6.55 3.94 -9.24
C THR A 38 7.73 3.64 -8.31
N ARG A 39 7.82 2.41 -7.77
CA ARG A 39 8.83 2.00 -6.77
C ARG A 39 8.89 2.96 -5.59
N SER A 40 7.74 3.50 -5.19
CA SER A 40 7.66 4.36 -4.02
C SER A 40 8.08 3.55 -2.78
N GLY A 41 8.97 4.11 -1.97
CA GLY A 41 9.71 3.38 -0.94
C GLY A 41 8.88 2.93 0.28
N ASN A 42 7.60 3.32 0.38
CA ASN A 42 6.81 3.10 1.60
C ASN A 42 5.93 1.85 1.59
N LEU A 43 5.69 1.24 0.42
CA LEU A 43 4.83 0.06 0.28
C LEU A 43 5.22 -1.11 1.19
N ALA A 44 6.49 -1.23 1.61
CA ALA A 44 6.92 -2.32 2.48
C ALA A 44 6.19 -2.34 3.84
N THR A 45 5.61 -1.22 4.26
CA THR A 45 4.91 -1.11 5.55
C THR A 45 3.47 -1.59 5.52
N ILE A 46 2.85 -1.76 4.34
CA ILE A 46 1.42 -2.08 4.20
C ILE A 46 1.01 -3.38 4.91
N ARG A 47 1.93 -4.35 5.02
CA ARG A 47 1.65 -5.62 5.72
C ARG A 47 1.31 -5.42 7.20
N TRP A 48 1.79 -4.33 7.81
CA TRP A 48 1.66 -4.08 9.26
C TRP A 48 0.60 -3.03 9.60
N GLN A 49 0.12 -2.24 8.63
CA GLN A 49 -0.82 -1.17 8.94
C GLN A 49 -2.25 -1.69 9.09
N ILE A 50 -2.96 -1.13 10.07
CA ILE A 50 -4.36 -1.44 10.38
C ILE A 50 -5.31 -1.23 9.18
N PRO A 51 -5.19 -0.16 8.36
CA PRO A 51 -6.11 0.06 7.24
C PRO A 51 -6.14 -1.09 6.22
N TYR A 52 -5.05 -1.85 6.09
CA TYR A 52 -4.97 -2.97 5.15
C TYR A 52 -5.33 -4.31 5.74
N GLU A 53 -5.74 -4.37 7.02
CA GLU A 53 -6.16 -5.63 7.65
C GLU A 53 -7.28 -6.31 6.85
N SER A 54 -8.22 -5.51 6.33
CA SER A 54 -9.31 -5.97 5.47
C SER A 54 -8.86 -6.53 4.11
N LEU A 55 -7.65 -6.21 3.67
CA LEU A 55 -7.05 -6.67 2.41
C LEU A 55 -6.18 -7.91 2.60
N ARG A 56 -5.74 -8.25 3.82
CA ARG A 56 -4.80 -9.37 4.08
C ARG A 56 -5.35 -10.74 3.64
N ASP A 57 -6.67 -10.92 3.72
CA ASP A 57 -7.34 -12.14 3.28
C ASP A 57 -7.55 -12.20 1.76
N ASP A 58 -7.36 -11.08 1.04
CA ASP A 58 -7.55 -11.02 -0.41
C ASP A 58 -6.32 -11.60 -1.14
N PRO A 59 -6.51 -12.52 -2.10
CA PRO A 59 -5.40 -13.11 -2.84
C PRO A 59 -4.55 -12.07 -3.60
N ARG A 60 -5.13 -10.92 -3.98
CA ARG A 60 -4.39 -9.83 -4.65
C ARG A 60 -3.36 -9.18 -3.73
N PHE A 61 -3.64 -9.12 -2.42
CA PHE A 61 -2.69 -8.58 -1.45
C PHE A 61 -1.49 -9.51 -1.27
N LYS A 62 -1.74 -10.82 -1.21
CA LYS A 62 -0.70 -11.85 -1.15
C LYS A 62 0.18 -11.84 -2.40
N ASP A 63 -0.41 -11.69 -3.59
CA ASP A 63 0.32 -11.52 -4.84
C ASP A 63 1.21 -10.27 -4.83
N LEU A 64 0.67 -9.14 -4.36
CA LEU A 64 1.42 -7.89 -4.23
C LEU A 64 2.64 -8.07 -3.31
N LEU A 65 2.47 -8.69 -2.13
CA LEU A 65 3.58 -8.97 -1.22
C LEU A 65 4.66 -9.87 -1.85
N LYS A 66 4.25 -10.90 -2.61
CA LYS A 66 5.20 -11.76 -3.36
C LYS A 66 5.98 -10.99 -4.40
N ARG A 67 5.31 -10.15 -5.19
CA ARG A 67 5.96 -9.29 -6.20
C ARG A 67 6.93 -8.30 -5.57
N MET A 68 6.69 -7.93 -4.31
CA MET A 68 7.58 -7.10 -3.49
C MET A 68 8.69 -7.88 -2.79
N ASN A 69 8.76 -9.21 -2.91
CA ASN A 69 9.65 -10.10 -2.14
C ASN A 69 9.48 -9.97 -0.61
N LEU A 70 8.24 -9.74 -0.15
CA LEU A 70 7.90 -9.71 1.27
C LEU A 70 7.28 -11.05 1.70
N PRO A 71 7.46 -11.46 2.98
CA PRO A 71 6.77 -12.62 3.51
C PRO A 71 5.26 -12.39 3.56
N GLU A 72 4.46 -13.43 3.31
CA GLU A 72 3.01 -13.45 3.58
C GLU A 72 2.71 -13.44 5.10
#